data_AF-A0A2V9ACS6-F1
#
_entry.id   AF-A0A2V9ACS6-F1
#
_cell.length_a   1.000
_cell.length_b   1.000
_cell.length_c   1.000
_cell.angle_alpha   90.00
_cell.angle_beta   90.00
_cell.angle_gamma   90.00
#
_symmetry.space_group_name_H-M   'P 1'
#
loop_
_entity.id
_entity.type
_entity.pdbx_description
1 polymer ?
#
loop_
_entity_poly.entity_id
_entity_poly.type
_entity_poly.pdbx_seq_one_letter_code
_entity_poly.pdbx_strand_id
1 'polypeptide(L)'
;MRDRAIPQSVAGKKHVIFYKEEMETMGLFRTAVGRGPKRLELMTGVSGSNTQEISTRMVLEEDSFASILYLERRRAERAGKRYVLMLVDVKDVLAGTGAEHASARITRTLCEITRETDIVGWYVRDSLIGVIGTEIGKASAQEIRQVISEKFRSAFSAVLGPERASLIFVSFHFFPEERGNGDSTDSANMALYPDLFRQPPSHRLALGFKHLMDIFGSACALILLSPLFVLVALAIKLTSKGPVLFRQERLGQHGKRFKLVKFRTMRVNSDSKIHEEYVTRFIAGQVANNGRKNEKQVFKLQRDPRITGIGAILRKTSLDELPQFWNVLSGEMSLVGPRPPLEYEFKAYDVWHRRRVLEIKPGVTGLWQVEGRSRTNFDDMVRLDLKYARKWTIWLDLKILFRTPAAVVSGDGAH
;
A
#
# COMPACT_ATOMS: atom_id res chain seq x y z
N MET A 1 55.99 -3.77 9.08
CA MET A 1 56.67 -5.08 9.19
C MET A 1 55.60 -6.15 9.42
N ARG A 2 55.41 -7.01 8.42
CA ARG A 2 54.88 -8.40 8.42
C ARG A 2 53.48 -8.64 9.04
N ASP A 3 52.43 -8.92 8.27
CA ASP A 3 52.11 -10.11 7.44
C ASP A 3 51.68 -11.38 8.19
N ARG A 4 50.60 -11.97 7.63
CA ARG A 4 50.00 -13.33 7.78
C ARG A 4 48.89 -13.47 8.82
N ALA A 5 47.75 -14.13 8.56
CA ALA A 5 47.22 -14.81 7.37
C ALA A 5 45.70 -15.02 7.52
N ILE A 6 45.02 -15.13 6.38
CA ILE A 6 43.63 -15.58 6.18
C ILE A 6 43.53 -17.09 6.48
N PRO A 7 42.35 -17.59 6.90
CA PRO A 7 41.73 -18.66 6.10
C PRO A 7 40.28 -18.37 5.71
N GLN A 8 39.98 -18.78 4.47
CA GLN A 8 38.70 -18.72 3.77
C GLN A 8 37.64 -19.61 4.43
N SER A 9 36.38 -19.17 4.46
CA SER A 9 35.29 -19.75 3.64
C SER A 9 33.91 -19.30 4.13
N VAL A 10 32.91 -19.57 3.29
CA VAL A 10 31.46 -19.35 3.42
C VAL A 10 30.94 -18.10 2.73
N ALA A 11 30.45 -18.39 1.52
CA ALA A 11 29.73 -17.52 0.62
C ALA A 11 28.54 -16.83 1.31
N GLY A 12 28.65 -15.50 1.46
CA GLY A 12 27.54 -14.62 1.85
C GLY A 12 26.79 -14.14 0.62
N LYS A 13 25.53 -14.55 0.50
CA LYS A 13 24.52 -14.08 -0.45
C LYS A 13 24.58 -12.55 -0.57
N LYS A 14 24.84 -12.03 -1.77
CA LYS A 14 24.66 -10.61 -2.06
C LYS A 14 23.16 -10.31 -2.05
N HIS A 15 22.76 -9.54 -1.05
CA HIS A 15 21.46 -8.90 -0.94
C HIS A 15 21.28 -7.91 -2.09
N VAL A 16 20.14 -7.96 -2.78
CA VAL A 16 19.78 -6.94 -3.77
C VAL A 16 18.60 -6.15 -3.25
N ILE A 17 18.91 -4.93 -2.79
CA ILE A 17 17.95 -3.88 -2.49
C ILE A 17 17.85 -3.07 -3.78
N PHE A 18 16.75 -3.23 -4.52
CA PHE A 18 16.56 -2.49 -5.76
C PHE A 18 16.11 -1.05 -5.43
N TYR A 19 16.99 -0.08 -5.65
CA TYR A 19 16.67 1.34 -5.64
C TYR A 19 15.96 1.74 -6.94
N LYS A 20 15.27 2.88 -6.90
CA LYS A 20 14.46 3.47 -7.97
C LYS A 20 15.13 3.50 -9.37
N GLU A 21 16.45 3.43 -9.46
CA GLU A 21 17.21 3.42 -10.71
C GLU A 21 17.15 2.09 -11.48
N GLU A 22 16.90 0.93 -10.84
CA GLU A 22 16.80 -0.37 -11.55
C GLU A 22 15.40 -0.64 -12.15
N MET A 23 14.40 0.13 -11.74
CA MET A 23 13.03 0.06 -12.30
C MET A 23 12.90 0.78 -13.65
N GLU A 24 13.81 1.71 -13.97
CA GLU A 24 13.84 2.38 -15.28
C GLU A 24 14.48 1.48 -16.35
N THR A 25 15.36 0.56 -15.97
CA THR A 25 16.06 -0.37 -16.88
C THR A 25 15.18 -1.53 -17.40
N MET A 26 13.99 -1.76 -16.81
CA MET A 26 13.08 -2.86 -17.19
C MET A 26 12.02 -2.49 -18.25
N GLY A 27 12.08 -1.31 -18.86
CA GLY A 27 11.30 -1.02 -20.07
C GLY A 27 9.76 -1.03 -19.92
N LEU A 28 9.24 -0.88 -18.69
CA LEU A 28 7.80 -0.95 -18.36
C LEU A 28 6.95 0.26 -18.81
N PHE A 29 7.42 1.06 -19.76
CA PHE A 29 6.66 2.18 -20.32
C PHE A 29 6.33 1.95 -21.79
N ARG A 30 5.14 1.39 -22.07
CA ARG A 30 4.45 1.60 -23.34
C ARG A 30 3.04 2.11 -23.10
N THR A 31 2.78 3.30 -23.64
CA THR A 31 1.48 3.94 -23.74
C THR A 31 0.58 3.19 -24.72
N ALA A 32 -0.58 2.71 -24.25
CA ALA A 32 -1.68 2.31 -25.11
C ALA A 32 -2.84 3.29 -24.93
N VAL A 33 -3.09 4.10 -25.95
CA VAL A 33 -4.30 4.92 -26.11
C VAL A 33 -5.33 4.08 -26.86
N GLY A 34 -6.54 3.88 -26.32
CA GLY A 34 -7.54 3.12 -27.07
C GLY A 34 -8.91 2.93 -26.44
N ARG A 35 -9.83 3.84 -26.84
CA ARG A 35 -11.30 3.70 -27.04
C ARG A 35 -12.20 3.23 -25.89
N GLY A 36 -13.16 4.11 -25.57
CA GLY A 36 -14.22 3.91 -24.57
C GLY A 36 -15.22 2.80 -24.89
N PRO A 37 -16.10 2.47 -23.92
CA PRO A 37 -16.91 1.27 -23.95
C PRO A 37 -18.03 1.38 -25.00
N LYS A 38 -18.06 0.43 -25.94
CA LYS A 38 -19.24 0.18 -26.76
C LYS A 38 -20.24 -0.66 -25.95
N ARG A 39 -21.50 -0.23 -26.02
CA ARG A 39 -22.70 -0.83 -25.43
C ARG A 39 -22.84 -2.29 -25.88
N LEU A 40 -22.99 -3.24 -24.95
CA LEU A 40 -23.35 -4.63 -25.27
C LEU A 40 -24.82 -4.67 -25.72
N GLU A 41 -25.06 -5.01 -26.97
CA GLU A 41 -26.35 -5.51 -27.45
C GLU A 41 -26.34 -7.03 -27.34
N LEU A 42 -27.27 -7.58 -26.56
CA LEU A 42 -27.55 -9.01 -26.51
C LEU A 42 -28.33 -9.40 -27.77
N MET A 43 -27.63 -9.95 -28.77
CA MET A 43 -28.30 -10.57 -29.91
C MET A 43 -28.72 -12.00 -29.55
N THR A 44 -30.03 -12.21 -29.49
CA THR A 44 -30.71 -13.51 -29.55
C THR A 44 -30.75 -13.98 -31.01
N GLY A 45 -30.29 -15.20 -31.31
CA GLY A 45 -30.49 -15.79 -32.63
C GLY A 45 -29.69 -17.08 -32.87
N VAL A 46 -30.42 -18.18 -33.03
CA VAL A 46 -29.96 -19.56 -33.31
C VAL A 46 -29.61 -19.74 -34.80
N SER A 47 -28.56 -20.50 -35.14
CA SER A 47 -28.60 -21.63 -36.11
C SER A 47 -27.17 -22.18 -36.34
N GLY A 48 -27.06 -23.50 -36.45
CA GLY A 48 -25.79 -24.22 -36.33
C GLY A 48 -24.99 -24.42 -37.61
N SER A 49 -23.73 -24.82 -37.42
CA SER A 49 -23.01 -25.76 -38.26
C SER A 49 -21.76 -26.24 -37.51
N ASN A 50 -21.53 -27.55 -37.56
CA ASN A 50 -20.36 -28.28 -37.08
C ASN A 50 -19.03 -27.50 -37.20
N THR A 51 -18.41 -27.16 -36.07
CA THR A 51 -16.95 -27.06 -35.95
C THR A 51 -16.60 -27.36 -34.51
N GLN A 52 -15.74 -28.35 -34.29
CA GLN A 52 -15.11 -28.62 -32.99
C GLN A 52 -14.22 -27.43 -32.62
N GLU A 53 -14.81 -26.36 -32.07
CA GLU A 53 -14.05 -25.38 -31.29
C GLU A 53 -13.90 -25.95 -29.88
N ILE A 54 -12.80 -26.65 -29.65
CA ILE A 54 -12.32 -26.90 -28.29
C ILE A 54 -12.13 -25.52 -27.67
N SER A 55 -12.98 -25.17 -26.71
CA SER A 55 -12.92 -23.89 -25.98
C SER A 55 -11.58 -23.78 -25.26
N THR A 56 -10.57 -23.27 -25.96
CA THR A 56 -9.27 -23.02 -25.34
C THR A 56 -9.48 -21.84 -24.41
N ARG A 57 -9.37 -22.09 -23.11
CA ARG A 57 -9.48 -21.05 -22.08
C ARG A 57 -8.65 -19.85 -22.48
N MET A 58 -9.28 -18.68 -22.56
CA MET A 58 -8.63 -17.46 -23.02
C MET A 58 -7.62 -17.01 -21.98
N VAL A 59 -6.34 -17.00 -22.37
CA VAL A 59 -5.28 -16.44 -21.53
C VAL A 59 -5.33 -14.94 -21.62
N LEU A 60 -5.40 -14.32 -20.45
CA LEU A 60 -5.63 -12.88 -20.33
C LEU A 60 -4.39 -12.09 -20.73
N GLU A 61 -4.63 -10.97 -21.41
CA GLU A 61 -3.62 -9.94 -21.63
C GLU A 61 -3.17 -9.31 -20.30
N GLU A 62 -1.99 -8.69 -20.31
CA GLU A 62 -1.33 -8.13 -19.12
C GLU A 62 -2.24 -7.20 -18.30
N ASP A 63 -2.98 -6.31 -18.98
CA ASP A 63 -3.89 -5.37 -18.34
C ASP A 63 -5.08 -6.02 -17.65
N SER A 64 -5.66 -7.02 -18.31
CA SER A 64 -6.80 -7.79 -17.80
C SER A 64 -6.38 -8.66 -16.63
N PHE A 65 -5.23 -9.34 -16.75
CA PHE A 65 -4.67 -10.17 -15.69
C PHE A 65 -4.32 -9.33 -14.45
N ALA A 66 -3.64 -8.20 -14.63
CA ALA A 66 -3.32 -7.28 -13.53
C ALA A 66 -4.57 -6.77 -12.81
N SER A 67 -5.64 -6.46 -13.56
CA SER A 67 -6.92 -6.01 -13.00
C SER A 67 -7.62 -7.09 -12.16
N ILE A 68 -7.54 -8.35 -12.59
CA ILE A 68 -8.09 -9.47 -11.82
C ILE A 68 -7.23 -9.79 -10.60
N LEU A 69 -5.91 -9.83 -10.76
CA LEU A 69 -4.98 -10.04 -9.64
C LEU A 69 -5.21 -9.01 -8.53
N TYR A 70 -5.42 -7.75 -8.92
CA TYR A 70 -5.81 -6.68 -8.02
C TYR A 70 -7.10 -7.00 -7.25
N LEU A 71 -8.16 -7.44 -7.93
CA LEU A 71 -9.44 -7.74 -7.31
C LEU A 71 -9.36 -8.94 -6.38
N GLU A 72 -8.72 -10.02 -6.81
CA GLU A 72 -8.57 -11.25 -6.02
C GLU A 72 -7.71 -11.02 -4.77
N ARG A 73 -6.62 -10.25 -4.88
CA ARG A 73 -5.85 -9.85 -3.70
C ARG A 73 -6.71 -9.10 -2.69
N ARG A 74 -7.45 -8.08 -3.15
CA ARG A 74 -8.30 -7.30 -2.27
C ARG A 74 -9.46 -8.10 -1.69
N ARG A 75 -9.92 -9.16 -2.36
CA ARG A 75 -10.91 -10.10 -1.81
C ARG A 75 -10.27 -10.94 -0.71
N ALA A 76 -9.10 -11.52 -0.97
CA ALA A 76 -8.36 -12.34 -0.01
C ALA A 76 -7.97 -11.57 1.25
N GLU A 77 -7.43 -10.36 1.12
CA GLU A 77 -7.10 -9.48 2.25
C GLU A 77 -8.32 -9.12 3.09
N ARG A 78 -9.50 -8.92 2.47
CA ARG A 78 -10.74 -8.59 3.18
C ARG A 78 -11.40 -9.80 3.83
N ALA A 79 -11.39 -10.95 3.16
CA ALA A 79 -12.09 -12.14 3.61
C ALA A 79 -11.22 -13.08 4.46
N GLY A 80 -9.90 -12.86 4.49
CA GLY A 80 -8.92 -13.78 5.07
C GLY A 80 -8.78 -15.11 4.32
N LYS A 81 -9.43 -15.25 3.15
CA LYS A 81 -9.38 -16.47 2.33
C LYS A 81 -8.04 -16.56 1.60
N ARG A 82 -7.43 -17.75 1.62
CA ARG A 82 -6.13 -17.99 0.99
C ARG A 82 -6.25 -18.25 -0.50
N TYR A 83 -5.36 -17.65 -1.29
CA TYR A 83 -5.12 -18.00 -2.69
C TYR A 83 -3.62 -17.97 -3.00
N VAL A 84 -3.23 -18.53 -4.15
CA VAL A 84 -1.86 -18.52 -4.63
C VAL A 84 -1.79 -17.82 -5.97
N LEU A 85 -0.81 -16.93 -6.12
CA LEU A 85 -0.32 -16.48 -7.40
C LEU A 85 0.94 -17.27 -7.72
N MET A 86 0.94 -17.95 -8.85
CA MET A 86 2.11 -18.60 -9.42
C MET A 86 2.62 -17.73 -10.55
N LEU A 87 3.91 -17.42 -10.57
CA LEU A 87 4.56 -16.76 -11.71
C LEU A 87 5.50 -17.76 -12.37
N VAL A 88 5.23 -18.02 -13.64
CA VAL A 88 5.96 -18.96 -14.49
C VAL A 88 6.87 -18.15 -15.41
N ASP A 89 8.18 -18.26 -15.21
CA ASP A 89 9.18 -17.65 -16.07
C ASP A 89 9.33 -18.48 -17.34
N VAL A 90 9.08 -17.83 -18.47
CA VAL A 90 9.12 -18.44 -19.81
C VAL A 90 10.09 -17.71 -20.73
N LYS A 91 10.79 -16.68 -20.24
CA LYS A 91 11.64 -15.79 -21.03
C LYS A 91 12.69 -16.56 -21.82
N ASP A 92 13.41 -17.45 -21.14
CA ASP A 92 14.51 -18.21 -21.75
C ASP A 92 14.02 -19.27 -22.74
N VAL A 93 12.78 -19.75 -22.56
CA VAL A 93 12.14 -20.69 -23.50
C VAL A 93 11.66 -19.99 -24.76
N LEU A 94 11.23 -18.73 -24.64
CA LEU A 94 10.73 -17.92 -25.74
C LEU A 94 11.82 -17.20 -26.54
N ALA A 95 13.05 -17.13 -26.03
CA ALA A 95 14.18 -16.47 -26.68
C ALA A 95 14.72 -17.19 -27.95
N GLY A 96 14.23 -18.40 -28.28
CA GLY A 96 14.67 -19.20 -29.44
C GLY A 96 13.85 -19.01 -30.72
N THR A 97 14.30 -19.60 -31.83
CA THR A 97 13.54 -19.67 -33.10
C THR A 97 12.25 -20.47 -32.91
N GLY A 98 11.08 -19.84 -33.13
CA GLY A 98 9.76 -20.46 -32.95
C GLY A 98 8.97 -19.99 -31.71
N ALA A 99 9.27 -18.80 -31.19
CA ALA A 99 8.64 -18.22 -30.01
C ALA A 99 7.09 -18.29 -29.99
N GLU A 100 6.42 -18.01 -31.11
CA GLU A 100 4.95 -18.08 -31.16
C GLU A 100 4.40 -19.50 -30.94
N HIS A 101 5.05 -20.50 -31.55
CA HIS A 101 4.66 -21.91 -31.38
C HIS A 101 4.99 -22.41 -29.98
N ALA A 102 6.11 -21.96 -29.40
CA ALA A 102 6.47 -22.29 -28.02
C ALA A 102 5.50 -21.66 -27.02
N SER A 103 5.14 -20.39 -27.21
CA SER A 103 4.17 -19.66 -26.38
C SER A 103 2.80 -20.32 -26.40
N ALA A 104 2.25 -20.62 -27.58
CA ALA A 104 0.95 -21.29 -27.71
C ALA A 104 0.93 -22.66 -27.03
N ARG A 105 2.03 -23.44 -27.11
CA ARG A 105 2.15 -24.74 -26.44
C ARG A 105 2.21 -24.59 -24.93
N ILE A 106 3.03 -23.67 -24.41
CA ILE A 106 3.14 -23.38 -22.97
C ILE A 106 1.78 -22.97 -22.41
N THR A 107 1.13 -22.01 -23.06
CA THR A 107 -0.15 -21.46 -22.64
C THR A 107 -1.24 -22.51 -22.64
N ARG A 108 -1.25 -23.41 -23.65
CA ARG A 108 -2.17 -24.56 -23.70
C ARG A 108 -1.90 -25.54 -22.55
N THR A 109 -0.64 -25.95 -22.34
CA THR A 109 -0.27 -26.83 -21.22
C THR A 109 -0.68 -26.24 -19.88
N LEU A 110 -0.50 -24.93 -19.68
CA LEU A 110 -0.94 -24.24 -18.47
C LEU A 110 -2.46 -24.32 -18.28
N CYS A 111 -3.24 -24.12 -19.34
CA CYS A 111 -4.69 -24.24 -19.27
C CYS A 111 -5.16 -25.67 -18.95
N GLU A 112 -4.42 -26.69 -19.40
CA GLU A 112 -4.74 -28.11 -19.15
C GLU A 112 -4.39 -28.56 -17.73
N ILE A 113 -3.30 -28.04 -17.15
CA ILE A 113 -2.88 -28.43 -15.78
C ILE A 113 -3.55 -27.61 -14.69
N THR A 114 -4.14 -26.46 -15.01
CA THR A 114 -4.84 -25.58 -14.07
C THR A 114 -6.34 -25.92 -14.02
N ARG A 115 -7.00 -25.61 -12.90
CA ARG A 115 -8.44 -25.88 -12.73
C ARG A 115 -9.26 -24.88 -13.52
N GLU A 116 -10.49 -25.25 -13.86
CA GLU A 116 -11.46 -24.37 -14.54
C GLU A 116 -11.84 -23.10 -13.74
N THR A 117 -11.47 -23.02 -12.46
CA THR A 117 -11.60 -21.82 -11.63
C THR A 117 -10.35 -20.95 -11.60
N ASP A 118 -9.19 -21.49 -11.98
CA ASP A 118 -7.91 -20.80 -11.90
C ASP A 118 -7.76 -19.81 -13.05
N ILE A 119 -7.22 -18.62 -12.78
CA ILE A 119 -7.14 -17.57 -13.80
C ILE A 119 -5.72 -17.52 -14.36
N VAL A 120 -5.58 -17.63 -15.69
CA VAL A 120 -4.30 -17.63 -16.39
C VAL A 120 -4.17 -16.37 -17.24
N GLY A 121 -3.03 -15.69 -17.17
CA GLY A 121 -2.78 -14.48 -17.96
C GLY A 121 -1.31 -14.07 -17.96
N TRP A 122 -0.95 -13.15 -18.83
CA TRP A 122 0.39 -12.57 -18.86
C TRP A 122 0.59 -11.65 -17.66
N TYR A 123 1.68 -11.84 -16.92
CA TYR A 123 2.12 -10.92 -15.86
C TYR A 123 3.07 -9.86 -16.41
N VAL A 124 4.01 -10.31 -17.24
CA VAL A 124 4.82 -9.48 -18.13
C VAL A 124 4.76 -10.15 -19.48
N ARG A 125 4.27 -9.43 -20.49
CA ARG A 125 4.10 -9.98 -21.84
C ARG A 125 5.40 -10.65 -22.34
N ASP A 126 5.25 -11.85 -22.90
CA ASP A 126 6.33 -12.66 -23.48
C ASP A 126 7.49 -13.03 -22.53
N SER A 127 7.31 -12.89 -21.22
CA SER A 127 8.34 -13.22 -20.22
C SER A 127 7.80 -13.97 -19.01
N LEU A 128 6.67 -13.55 -18.45
CA LEU A 128 6.11 -14.11 -17.22
C LEU A 128 4.63 -14.38 -17.39
N ILE A 129 4.20 -15.62 -17.15
CA ILE A 129 2.79 -16.00 -17.10
C ILE A 129 2.36 -16.13 -15.64
N GLY A 130 1.29 -15.43 -15.27
CA GLY A 130 0.66 -15.54 -13.98
C GLY A 130 -0.49 -16.53 -13.98
N VAL A 131 -0.57 -17.33 -12.92
CA VAL A 131 -1.71 -18.22 -12.64
C VAL A 131 -2.22 -17.94 -11.23
N ILE A 132 -3.50 -17.55 -11.12
CA ILE A 132 -4.18 -17.31 -9.85
C ILE A 132 -4.98 -18.56 -9.50
N GLY A 133 -4.50 -19.33 -8.53
CA GLY A 133 -5.23 -20.45 -7.96
C GLY A 133 -6.11 -19.98 -6.81
N THR A 134 -7.42 -19.92 -7.06
CA THR A 134 -8.42 -19.50 -6.06
C THR A 134 -8.79 -20.65 -5.12
N GLU A 135 -9.11 -20.34 -3.86
CA GLU A 135 -9.66 -21.29 -2.88
C GLU A 135 -8.76 -22.48 -2.54
N ILE A 136 -7.58 -22.16 -2.03
CA ILE A 136 -6.70 -23.17 -1.47
C ILE A 136 -7.31 -23.64 -0.15
N GLY A 137 -7.52 -24.96 -0.02
CA GLY A 137 -7.97 -25.58 1.23
C GLY A 137 -6.96 -25.39 2.38
N LYS A 138 -7.13 -26.12 3.48
CA LYS A 138 -6.27 -26.00 4.68
C LYS A 138 -4.85 -26.60 4.52
N ALA A 139 -4.45 -26.98 3.31
CA ALA A 139 -3.14 -27.57 3.04
C ALA A 139 -2.00 -26.59 3.31
N SER A 140 -0.84 -27.10 3.72
CA SER A 140 0.31 -26.24 4.00
C SER A 140 0.89 -25.63 2.72
N ALA A 141 1.45 -24.43 2.81
CA ALA A 141 2.07 -23.76 1.66
C ALA A 141 3.19 -24.60 1.01
N GLN A 142 3.87 -25.44 1.80
CA GLN A 142 4.92 -26.34 1.33
C GLN A 142 4.34 -27.52 0.52
N GLU A 143 3.28 -28.17 1.00
CA GLU A 143 2.60 -29.25 0.28
C GLU A 143 2.10 -28.78 -1.09
N ILE A 144 1.46 -27.61 -1.14
CA ILE A 144 0.92 -27.04 -2.37
C ILE A 144 2.04 -26.74 -3.36
N ARG A 145 3.15 -26.15 -2.89
CA ARG A 145 4.33 -25.89 -3.72
C ARG A 145 4.87 -27.17 -4.34
N GLN A 146 5.01 -28.24 -3.56
CA GLN A 146 5.57 -29.49 -4.04
C GLN A 146 4.67 -30.15 -5.08
N VAL A 147 3.39 -30.35 -4.76
CA VAL A 147 2.42 -31.03 -5.65
C VAL A 147 2.29 -30.29 -6.99
N ILE A 148 2.19 -28.96 -6.94
CA ILE A 148 2.05 -28.17 -8.17
C ILE A 148 3.35 -28.15 -8.96
N SER A 149 4.51 -28.00 -8.31
CA SER A 149 5.80 -27.99 -9.01
C SER A 149 6.07 -29.31 -9.74
N GLU A 150 5.76 -30.44 -9.11
CA GLU A 150 5.89 -31.77 -9.73
C GLU A 150 4.94 -31.92 -10.93
N LYS A 151 3.68 -31.47 -10.79
CA LYS A 151 2.70 -31.48 -11.88
C LYS A 151 3.15 -30.62 -13.06
N PHE A 152 3.64 -29.41 -12.79
CA PHE A 152 4.13 -28.48 -13.81
C PHE A 152 5.36 -29.05 -14.51
N ARG A 153 6.35 -29.55 -13.75
CA ARG A 153 7.57 -30.15 -14.32
C ARG A 153 7.24 -31.34 -15.22
N SER A 154 6.34 -32.22 -14.80
CA SER A 154 5.90 -33.37 -15.58
C SER A 154 5.23 -32.95 -16.89
N ALA A 155 4.26 -32.03 -16.81
CA ALA A 155 3.53 -31.56 -17.99
C ALA A 155 4.40 -30.80 -18.99
N PHE A 156 5.28 -29.91 -18.52
CA PHE A 156 6.19 -29.18 -19.40
C PHE A 156 7.26 -30.08 -20.01
N SER A 157 7.77 -31.08 -19.28
CA SER A 157 8.75 -32.02 -19.83
C SER A 157 8.16 -32.85 -20.97
N ALA A 158 6.88 -33.24 -20.86
CA ALA A 158 6.19 -34.00 -21.91
C ALA A 158 6.01 -33.19 -23.21
N VAL A 159 5.82 -31.87 -23.11
CA VAL A 159 5.54 -31.02 -24.27
C VAL A 159 6.81 -30.39 -24.84
N LEU A 160 7.71 -29.88 -24.01
CA LEU A 160 8.88 -29.10 -24.43
C LEU A 160 10.18 -29.90 -24.47
N GLY A 161 10.19 -31.11 -23.89
CA GLY A 161 11.39 -31.88 -23.64
C GLY A 161 12.09 -31.46 -22.33
N PRO A 162 12.91 -32.34 -21.75
CA PRO A 162 13.49 -32.13 -20.41
C PRO A 162 14.44 -30.93 -20.33
N GLU A 163 15.17 -30.61 -21.40
CA GLU A 163 16.12 -29.48 -21.40
C GLU A 163 15.43 -28.11 -21.43
N ARG A 164 14.31 -27.98 -22.15
CA ARG A 164 13.56 -26.71 -22.18
C ARG A 164 12.67 -26.56 -20.95
N ALA A 165 12.18 -27.66 -20.41
CA ALA A 165 11.38 -27.65 -19.19
C ALA A 165 12.19 -27.22 -17.95
N SER A 166 13.50 -27.49 -17.90
CA SER A 166 14.36 -27.05 -16.79
C SER A 166 14.62 -25.54 -16.77
N LEU A 167 14.41 -24.85 -17.90
CA LEU A 167 14.49 -23.39 -18.01
C LEU A 167 13.24 -22.69 -17.46
N ILE A 168 12.15 -23.43 -17.22
CA ILE A 168 10.91 -22.87 -16.67
C ILE A 168 11.00 -22.86 -15.15
N PHE A 169 11.05 -21.65 -14.59
CA PHE A 169 11.00 -21.47 -13.14
C PHE A 169 9.60 -21.05 -12.69
N VAL A 170 9.10 -21.68 -11.63
CA VAL A 170 7.79 -21.33 -11.03
C VAL A 170 8.00 -20.79 -9.63
N SER A 171 7.59 -19.54 -9.42
CA SER A 171 7.56 -18.91 -8.09
C SER A 171 6.13 -18.91 -7.53
N PHE A 172 6.00 -19.09 -6.22
CA PHE A 172 4.71 -19.24 -5.54
C PHE A 172 4.53 -18.18 -4.45
N HIS A 173 3.48 -17.36 -4.61
CA HIS A 173 3.12 -16.27 -3.73
C HIS A 173 1.75 -16.52 -3.12
N PHE A 174 1.69 -16.69 -1.80
CA PHE A 174 0.44 -16.93 -1.08
C PHE A 174 -0.09 -15.63 -0.48
N PHE A 175 -1.40 -15.46 -0.55
CA PHE A 175 -2.10 -14.30 -0.02
C PHE A 175 -3.27 -14.73 0.86
N PRO A 176 -3.60 -13.99 1.94
CA PRO A 176 -2.81 -12.89 2.49
C PRO A 176 -1.42 -13.37 2.97
N GLU A 177 -0.42 -12.48 2.92
CA GLU A 177 0.93 -12.81 3.39
C GLU A 177 0.87 -13.18 4.89
N GLU A 178 1.42 -14.34 5.27
CA GLU A 178 1.51 -14.75 6.67
C GLU A 178 2.47 -13.79 7.39
N ARG A 179 2.06 -13.25 8.55
CA ARG A 179 2.96 -12.41 9.37
C ARG A 179 4.16 -13.26 9.80
N GLY A 180 5.33 -12.99 9.25
CA GLY A 180 6.56 -13.68 9.63
C GLY A 180 6.90 -13.45 11.10
N ASN A 181 7.39 -14.49 11.75
CA ASN A 181 8.00 -14.38 13.08
C ASN A 181 9.29 -13.53 12.95
N GLY A 182 9.20 -12.25 13.28
CA GLY A 182 10.27 -11.49 13.91
C GLY A 182 11.57 -11.23 13.13
N ASP A 183 11.74 -11.70 11.90
CA ASP A 183 12.98 -11.44 11.15
C ASP A 183 12.81 -10.24 10.20
N SER A 184 13.75 -9.31 10.33
CA SER A 184 13.73 -7.97 9.74
C SER A 184 13.96 -8.00 8.22
N THR A 185 13.01 -8.53 7.44
CA THR A 185 12.98 -8.40 5.97
C THR A 185 11.60 -8.62 5.33
N ASP A 186 10.51 -8.57 6.10
CA ASP A 186 9.12 -8.65 5.58
C ASP A 186 8.66 -7.31 4.95
N SER A 187 9.44 -6.82 3.99
CA SER A 187 8.92 -5.94 2.96
C SER A 187 8.06 -6.80 2.04
N ALA A 188 6.73 -6.70 2.17
CA ALA A 188 5.78 -7.21 1.18
C ALA A 188 6.37 -6.96 -0.21
N ASN A 189 6.57 -8.02 -1.00
CA ASN A 189 7.32 -7.92 -2.24
C ASN A 189 6.57 -6.97 -3.17
N MET A 190 7.03 -5.72 -3.24
CA MET A 190 6.33 -4.62 -3.86
C MET A 190 6.11 -4.86 -5.36
N ALA A 191 6.99 -5.67 -5.96
CA ALA A 191 6.86 -6.14 -7.33
C ALA A 191 5.57 -6.93 -7.57
N LEU A 192 4.96 -7.51 -6.53
CA LEU A 192 3.68 -8.19 -6.61
C LEU A 192 2.50 -7.21 -6.62
N TYR A 193 2.69 -5.93 -6.30
CA TYR A 193 1.64 -4.90 -6.22
C TYR A 193 1.75 -3.89 -7.37
N PRO A 194 1.63 -4.32 -8.64
CA PRO A 194 1.76 -3.42 -9.78
C PRO A 194 0.65 -2.34 -9.79
N ASP A 195 -0.46 -2.59 -9.11
CA ASP A 195 -1.55 -1.63 -8.91
C ASP A 195 -1.13 -0.39 -8.11
N LEU A 196 -0.15 -0.50 -7.20
CA LEU A 196 0.31 0.64 -6.41
C LEU A 196 1.03 1.70 -7.24
N PHE A 197 1.57 1.32 -8.40
CA PHE A 197 2.30 2.22 -9.29
C PHE A 197 1.50 2.64 -10.52
N ARG A 198 0.33 2.02 -10.75
CA ARG A 198 -0.49 2.25 -11.94
C ARG A 198 -1.44 3.44 -11.71
N GLN A 199 -0.92 4.66 -11.85
CA GLN A 199 -1.75 5.86 -11.90
C GLN A 199 -2.08 6.24 -13.36
N PRO A 200 -3.35 6.47 -13.71
CA PRO A 200 -3.73 6.85 -15.07
C PRO A 200 -3.09 8.20 -15.47
N PRO A 201 -2.71 8.40 -16.74
CA PRO A 201 -1.95 9.57 -17.19
C PRO A 201 -2.66 10.91 -16.97
N SER A 202 -4.01 10.93 -16.93
CA SER A 202 -4.82 12.12 -16.61
C SER A 202 -4.55 12.69 -15.21
N HIS A 203 -4.00 11.91 -14.29
CA HIS A 203 -3.67 12.37 -12.94
C HIS A 203 -2.39 13.22 -12.87
N ARG A 204 -1.47 13.16 -13.84
CA ARG A 204 -0.18 13.88 -13.73
C ARG A 204 -0.33 15.40 -13.72
N LEU A 205 -1.16 15.95 -14.61
CA LEU A 205 -1.45 17.39 -14.64
C LEU A 205 -2.22 17.83 -13.39
N ALA A 206 -3.20 17.04 -12.97
CA ALA A 206 -3.96 17.31 -11.75
C ALA A 206 -3.06 17.28 -10.50
N LEU A 207 -2.08 16.38 -10.44
CA LEU A 207 -1.09 16.32 -9.36
C LEU A 207 -0.17 17.54 -9.34
N GLY A 208 0.23 18.04 -10.52
CA GLY A 208 0.96 19.31 -10.63
C GLY A 208 0.15 20.48 -10.09
N PHE A 209 -1.12 20.58 -10.46
CA PHE A 209 -2.02 21.60 -9.91
C PHE A 209 -2.21 21.46 -8.40
N LYS A 210 -2.38 20.21 -7.91
CA LYS A 210 -2.44 19.95 -6.47
C LYS A 210 -1.18 20.42 -5.74
N HIS A 211 -0.01 20.19 -6.33
CA HIS A 211 1.23 20.64 -5.73
C HIS A 211 1.33 22.17 -5.64
N LEU A 212 0.89 22.88 -6.69
CA LEU A 212 0.82 24.34 -6.67
C LEU A 212 -0.18 24.85 -5.63
N MET A 213 -1.36 24.23 -5.54
CA MET A 213 -2.36 24.53 -4.52
C MET A 213 -1.82 24.30 -3.11
N ASP A 214 -1.06 23.22 -2.91
CA ASP A 214 -0.44 22.90 -1.63
C ASP A 214 0.61 23.95 -1.23
N ILE A 215 1.49 24.35 -2.16
CA ILE A 215 2.49 25.40 -1.93
C ILE A 215 1.82 26.74 -1.63
N PHE A 216 0.90 27.17 -2.49
CA PHE A 216 0.23 28.47 -2.34
C PHE A 216 -0.60 28.52 -1.05
N GLY A 217 -1.42 27.49 -0.79
CA GLY A 217 -2.24 27.43 0.40
C GLY A 217 -1.42 27.35 1.69
N SER A 218 -0.32 26.59 1.70
CA SER A 218 0.58 26.55 2.87
C SER A 218 1.33 27.85 3.08
N ALA A 219 1.84 28.50 2.03
CA ALA A 219 2.50 29.80 2.12
C ALA A 219 1.55 30.89 2.64
N CYS A 220 0.33 30.98 2.09
CA CYS A 220 -0.69 31.90 2.58
C CYS A 220 -1.05 31.64 4.04
N ALA A 221 -1.24 30.37 4.43
CA ALA A 221 -1.55 30.02 5.82
C ALA A 221 -0.41 30.40 6.78
N LEU A 222 0.86 30.15 6.41
CA LEU A 222 2.02 30.53 7.22
C LEU A 222 2.12 32.05 7.43
N ILE A 223 1.86 32.85 6.38
CA ILE A 223 1.89 34.31 6.46
C ILE A 223 0.75 34.82 7.33
N LEU A 224 -0.49 34.43 7.02
CA LEU A 224 -1.69 34.91 7.72
C LEU A 224 -1.73 34.47 9.19
N LEU A 225 -1.24 33.27 9.50
CA LEU A 225 -1.22 32.73 10.86
C LEU A 225 0.07 33.07 11.62
N SER A 226 1.01 33.82 11.02
CA SER A 226 2.26 34.18 11.67
C SER A 226 2.09 34.92 13.01
N PRO A 227 1.13 35.84 13.21
CA PRO A 227 0.92 36.46 14.52
C PRO A 227 0.45 35.44 15.57
N LEU A 228 -0.42 34.51 15.17
CA LEU A 228 -0.90 33.42 16.02
C LEU A 228 0.24 32.48 16.42
N PHE A 229 1.19 32.20 15.52
CA PHE A 229 2.35 31.37 15.82
C PHE A 229 3.23 31.98 16.91
N VAL A 230 3.42 33.30 16.88
CA VAL A 230 4.17 34.03 17.92
C VAL A 230 3.45 33.93 19.27
N LEU A 231 2.13 34.13 19.30
CA LEU A 231 1.34 34.02 20.52
C LEU A 231 1.39 32.61 21.12
N VAL A 232 1.22 31.57 20.30
CA VAL A 232 1.32 30.17 20.73
C VAL A 232 2.73 29.84 21.22
N ALA A 233 3.77 30.33 20.52
CA ALA A 233 5.16 30.14 20.91
C ALA A 233 5.46 30.75 22.28
N LEU A 234 4.97 31.98 22.52
CA LEU A 234 5.10 32.66 23.81
C LEU A 234 4.37 31.90 24.91
N ALA A 235 3.12 31.48 24.68
CA ALA A 235 2.35 30.70 25.64
C ALA A 235 3.05 29.38 26.03
N ILE A 236 3.65 28.68 25.08
CA ILE A 236 4.41 27.45 25.34
C ILE A 236 5.67 27.74 26.15
N LYS A 237 6.38 28.84 25.85
CA LYS A 237 7.62 29.22 26.55
C LYS A 237 7.36 29.68 27.99
N LEU A 238 6.28 30.42 28.22
CA LEU A 238 5.91 30.91 29.55
C LEU A 238 5.39 29.80 30.47
N THR A 239 4.79 28.74 29.92
CA THR A 239 4.16 27.66 30.70
C THR A 239 4.99 26.39 30.83
N SER A 240 6.05 26.22 30.02
CA SER A 240 6.88 25.00 30.06
C SER A 240 8.31 25.21 29.55
N LYS A 241 9.31 24.71 30.30
CA LYS A 241 10.73 24.77 29.90
C LYS A 241 11.02 23.93 28.65
N GLY A 242 11.85 24.43 27.73
CA GLY A 242 12.34 23.70 26.53
C GLY A 242 11.91 24.34 25.19
N PRO A 243 12.03 23.62 24.05
CA PRO A 243 11.76 24.16 22.71
C PRO A 243 10.26 24.33 22.43
N VAL A 244 9.90 25.33 21.62
CA VAL A 244 8.51 25.58 21.20
C VAL A 244 8.01 24.50 20.25
N LEU A 245 8.85 24.12 19.29
CA LEU A 245 8.52 23.16 18.26
C LEU A 245 9.00 21.77 18.67
N PHE A 246 8.11 20.79 18.53
CA PHE A 246 8.40 19.38 18.63
C PHE A 246 8.60 18.81 17.22
N ARG A 247 9.62 17.97 17.06
CA ARG A 247 9.96 17.31 15.80
C ARG A 247 9.87 15.80 15.99
N GLN A 248 9.24 15.11 15.06
CA GLN A 248 9.08 13.66 15.10
C GLN A 248 9.32 13.06 13.73
N GLU A 249 10.12 12.00 13.67
CA GLU A 249 10.33 11.25 12.44
C GLU A 249 9.06 10.47 12.08
N ARG A 250 8.64 10.60 10.83
CA ARG A 250 7.41 10.03 10.28
C ARG A 250 7.69 9.43 8.91
N LEU A 251 6.83 8.52 8.48
CA LEU A 251 6.88 7.96 7.13
C LEU A 251 5.98 8.77 6.20
N GLY A 252 6.59 9.28 5.14
CA GLY A 252 5.95 9.95 4.02
C GLY A 252 5.63 8.98 2.88
N GLN A 253 5.32 9.53 1.71
CA GLN A 253 4.96 8.71 0.55
C GLN A 253 6.09 7.74 0.20
N HIS A 254 5.74 6.50 -0.14
CA HIS A 254 6.70 5.42 -0.43
C HIS A 254 7.62 5.06 0.75
N GLY A 255 7.22 5.40 1.99
CA GLY A 255 8.00 5.11 3.19
C GLY A 255 9.20 6.04 3.40
N LYS A 256 9.33 7.13 2.64
CA LYS A 256 10.41 8.11 2.83
C LYS A 256 10.30 8.77 4.20
N ARG A 257 11.38 8.76 4.97
CA ARG A 257 11.42 9.36 6.30
C ARG A 257 11.48 10.88 6.19
N PHE A 258 10.72 11.57 7.03
CA PHE A 258 10.77 13.03 7.14
C PHE A 258 10.51 13.49 8.58
N LYS A 259 10.90 14.73 8.91
CA LYS A 259 10.71 15.30 10.25
C LYS A 259 9.44 16.14 10.29
N LEU A 260 8.36 15.55 10.80
CA LEU A 260 7.13 16.29 11.05
C LEU A 260 7.33 17.31 12.17
N VAL A 261 6.87 18.54 11.94
CA VAL A 261 6.97 19.65 12.89
C VAL A 261 5.60 19.98 13.46
N LYS A 262 5.50 20.15 14.78
CA LYS A 262 4.28 20.60 15.46
C LYS A 262 4.62 21.45 16.67
N PHE A 263 3.65 22.20 17.20
CA PHE A 263 3.84 22.83 18.50
C PHE A 263 3.93 21.79 19.60
N ARG A 264 4.80 22.05 20.57
CA ARG A 264 4.99 21.17 21.69
C ARG A 264 3.80 21.25 22.65
N THR A 265 3.09 20.14 22.79
CA THR A 265 1.96 19.99 23.72
C THR A 265 2.28 19.14 24.95
N MET A 266 3.49 18.56 25.02
CA MET A 266 3.93 17.68 26.10
C MET A 266 5.20 18.21 26.78
N ARG A 267 5.45 17.78 28.01
CA ARG A 267 6.70 18.04 28.72
C ARG A 267 7.89 17.38 28.00
N VAL A 268 9.07 17.97 28.11
CA VAL A 268 10.31 17.40 27.56
C VAL A 268 10.64 16.08 28.25
N ASN A 269 11.25 15.12 27.53
CA ASN A 269 11.61 13.78 28.04
C ASN A 269 10.42 12.92 28.49
N SER A 270 9.27 13.12 27.86
CA SER A 270 8.09 12.27 28.04
C SER A 270 8.31 10.92 27.35
N ASP A 271 8.18 9.81 28.09
CA ASP A 271 8.34 8.45 27.55
C ASP A 271 7.29 8.16 26.46
N SER A 272 7.71 7.69 25.28
CA SER A 272 6.83 7.37 24.15
C SER A 272 6.13 6.00 24.26
N LYS A 273 6.58 5.10 25.15
CA LYS A 273 6.06 3.72 25.26
C LYS A 273 4.55 3.64 25.45
N ILE A 274 3.99 4.53 26.28
CA ILE A 274 2.53 4.61 26.50
C ILE A 274 1.75 4.79 25.19
N HIS A 275 2.30 5.59 24.26
CA HIS A 275 1.66 5.82 22.96
C HIS A 275 1.81 4.60 22.04
N GLU A 276 3.00 4.00 22.02
CA GLU A 276 3.32 2.82 21.21
C GLU A 276 2.44 1.61 21.60
N GLU A 277 2.32 1.32 22.90
CA GLU A 277 1.47 0.24 23.42
C GLU A 277 -0.02 0.45 23.11
N TYR A 278 -0.49 1.70 23.22
CA TYR A 278 -1.87 2.02 22.89
C TYR A 278 -2.15 1.81 21.40
N VAL A 279 -1.32 2.37 20.53
CA VAL A 279 -1.55 2.32 19.09
C VAL A 279 -1.40 0.90 18.55
N THR A 280 -0.45 0.12 19.07
CA THR A 280 -0.28 -1.29 18.69
C THR A 280 -1.55 -2.09 19.00
N ARG A 281 -2.16 -1.90 20.18
CA ARG A 281 -3.44 -2.53 20.54
C ARG A 281 -4.62 -2.03 19.70
N PHE A 282 -4.63 -0.74 19.36
CA PHE A 282 -5.66 -0.14 18.51
C PHE A 282 -5.61 -0.70 17.07
N ILE A 283 -4.41 -0.81 16.49
CA ILE A 283 -4.19 -1.41 15.17
C ILE A 283 -4.56 -2.89 15.19
N ALA A 284 -4.23 -3.61 16.25
CA ALA A 284 -4.61 -5.02 16.42
C ALA A 284 -6.11 -5.25 16.67
N GLY A 285 -6.94 -4.19 16.69
CA GLY A 285 -8.39 -4.31 16.92
C GLY A 285 -8.76 -4.71 18.37
N GLN A 286 -7.80 -4.67 19.29
CA GLN A 286 -7.99 -5.07 20.69
C GLN A 286 -8.60 -3.97 21.57
N VAL A 287 -8.90 -2.81 20.98
CA VAL A 287 -9.58 -1.68 21.63
C VAL A 287 -11.03 -1.68 21.13
N ALA A 288 -11.91 -2.36 21.86
CA ALA A 288 -13.32 -2.47 21.48
C ALA A 288 -14.10 -1.16 21.72
N ASN A 289 -14.81 -0.69 20.69
CA ASN A 289 -15.87 0.32 20.82
C ASN A 289 -17.17 -0.36 21.28
N ASN A 290 -17.18 -0.93 22.49
CA ASN A 290 -18.41 -1.47 23.05
C ASN A 290 -19.17 -0.36 23.78
N GLY A 291 -20.38 -0.05 23.30
CA GLY A 291 -21.33 0.88 23.92
C GLY A 291 -21.88 0.45 25.29
N ARG A 292 -21.10 -0.28 26.09
CA ARG A 292 -21.42 -0.59 27.48
C ARG A 292 -21.03 0.60 28.35
N LYS A 293 -22.03 1.25 28.94
CA LYS A 293 -21.89 2.40 29.84
C LYS A 293 -21.00 2.17 31.08
N ASN A 294 -20.50 0.96 31.34
CA ASN A 294 -19.78 0.63 32.59
C ASN A 294 -18.47 -0.16 32.43
N GLU A 295 -17.98 -0.42 31.21
CA GLU A 295 -16.62 -0.96 31.03
C GLU A 295 -15.70 0.19 30.61
N LYS A 296 -14.82 0.58 31.54
CA LYS A 296 -13.80 1.63 31.42
C LYS A 296 -13.30 1.74 29.97
N GLN A 297 -13.65 2.85 29.32
CA GLN A 297 -13.17 3.25 28.00
C GLN A 297 -11.68 2.93 27.87
N VAL A 298 -11.37 1.94 27.05
CA VAL A 298 -10.01 1.45 26.86
C VAL A 298 -9.17 2.58 26.25
N PHE A 299 -8.32 3.18 27.08
CA PHE A 299 -7.16 3.99 26.68
C PHE A 299 -7.38 5.19 25.76
N LYS A 300 -8.55 5.85 25.78
CA LYS A 300 -8.52 7.31 25.68
C LYS A 300 -7.91 7.78 27.01
N LEU A 301 -6.60 8.06 27.06
CA LEU A 301 -5.96 8.67 28.24
C LEU A 301 -6.67 10.00 28.53
N GLN A 302 -7.77 9.97 29.29
CA GLN A 302 -8.59 11.15 29.56
C GLN A 302 -7.77 12.24 30.27
N ARG A 303 -6.62 11.89 30.86
CA ARG A 303 -5.58 12.84 31.32
C ARG A 303 -4.20 12.23 31.17
N ASP A 304 -3.60 12.36 30.00
CA ASP A 304 -2.18 12.03 29.82
C ASP A 304 -1.33 13.02 30.66
N PRO A 305 -0.62 12.54 31.71
CA PRO A 305 0.12 13.40 32.62
C PRO A 305 1.30 14.12 31.94
N ARG A 306 1.67 13.67 30.73
CA ARG A 306 2.73 14.27 29.92
C ARG A 306 2.27 15.58 29.24
N ILE A 307 0.96 15.81 29.10
CA ILE A 307 0.40 16.99 28.42
C ILE A 307 0.42 18.21 29.35
N THR A 308 0.81 19.38 28.82
CA THR A 308 0.74 20.64 29.58
C THR A 308 -0.65 21.26 29.54
N GLY A 309 -0.99 22.16 30.47
CA GLY A 309 -2.30 22.84 30.47
C GLY A 309 -2.60 23.55 29.14
N ILE A 310 -1.63 24.34 28.63
CA ILE A 310 -1.72 24.93 27.29
C ILE A 310 -1.75 23.88 26.19
N GLY A 311 -1.00 22.78 26.35
CA GLY A 311 -0.95 21.68 25.40
C GLY A 311 -2.31 21.00 25.19
N ALA A 312 -3.12 20.89 26.25
CA ALA A 312 -4.48 20.37 26.16
C ALA A 312 -5.37 21.26 25.28
N ILE A 313 -5.26 22.59 25.44
CA ILE A 313 -6.00 23.57 24.62
C ILE A 313 -5.55 23.49 23.15
N LEU A 314 -4.24 23.44 22.91
CA LEU A 314 -3.68 23.37 21.56
C LEU A 314 -4.14 22.10 20.82
N ARG A 315 -4.18 20.95 21.51
CA ARG A 315 -4.71 19.70 20.94
C ARG A 315 -6.20 19.76 20.67
N LYS A 316 -6.99 20.32 21.61
CA LYS A 316 -8.45 20.47 21.46
C LYS A 316 -8.81 21.33 20.25
N THR A 317 -8.03 22.37 20.01
CA THR A 317 -8.23 23.31 18.89
C THR A 317 -7.47 22.91 17.63
N SER A 318 -6.71 21.79 17.65
CA SER A 318 -5.79 21.37 16.58
C SER A 318 -4.77 22.43 16.17
N LEU A 319 -4.57 23.46 16.99
CA LEU A 319 -3.58 24.51 16.75
C LEU A 319 -2.16 23.96 16.80
N ASP A 320 -1.94 22.84 17.49
CA ASP A 320 -0.62 22.24 17.55
C ASP A 320 -0.11 21.71 16.20
N GLU A 321 -1.00 21.40 15.27
CA GLU A 321 -0.65 20.85 13.95
C GLU A 321 -0.33 21.93 12.91
N LEU A 322 -0.60 23.21 13.16
CA LEU A 322 -0.38 24.29 12.18
C LEU A 322 1.08 24.41 11.68
N PRO A 323 2.14 24.15 12.47
CA PRO A 323 3.51 24.14 11.96
C PRO A 323 3.77 23.12 10.84
N GLN A 324 2.88 22.13 10.65
CA GLN A 324 2.97 21.17 9.54
C GLN A 324 2.82 21.83 8.17
N PHE A 325 2.27 23.06 8.07
CA PHE A 325 2.31 23.81 6.81
C PHE A 325 3.73 24.03 6.28
N TRP A 326 4.75 24.05 7.17
CA TRP A 326 6.15 24.04 6.75
C TRP A 326 6.53 22.73 6.04
N ASN A 327 6.05 21.58 6.52
CA ASN A 327 6.27 20.29 5.86
C ASN A 327 5.56 20.20 4.50
N VAL A 328 4.43 20.89 4.34
CA VAL A 328 3.74 21.01 3.04
C VAL A 328 4.58 21.83 2.07
N LEU A 329 5.07 23.00 2.52
CA LEU A 329 5.90 23.89 1.71
C LEU A 329 7.23 23.24 1.29
N SER A 330 7.85 22.46 2.19
CA SER A 330 9.05 21.65 1.91
C SER A 330 8.80 20.47 0.98
N GLY A 331 7.55 20.20 0.60
CA GLY A 331 7.22 19.10 -0.30
C GLY A 331 7.23 17.72 0.37
N GLU A 332 7.25 17.62 1.69
CA GLU A 332 7.17 16.35 2.43
C GLU A 332 5.72 15.90 2.63
N MET A 333 4.82 16.87 2.82
CA MET A 333 3.37 16.67 3.00
C MET A 333 2.54 17.40 1.95
N SER A 334 1.24 17.20 1.99
CA SER A 334 0.20 17.90 1.23
C SER A 334 -0.77 18.61 2.19
N LEU A 335 -1.58 19.56 1.72
CA LEU A 335 -2.65 20.10 2.55
C LEU A 335 -3.67 19.00 2.91
N VAL A 336 -4.01 18.16 1.91
CA VAL A 336 -4.98 17.08 2.05
C VAL A 336 -4.35 15.72 1.71
N GLY A 337 -4.44 14.77 2.64
CA GLY A 337 -3.90 13.44 2.53
C GLY A 337 -4.06 12.61 3.81
N PRO A 338 -3.71 11.32 3.78
CA PRO A 338 -3.72 10.48 4.98
C PRO A 338 -2.75 11.01 6.04
N ARG A 339 -3.03 10.73 7.31
CA ARG A 339 -2.09 11.03 8.40
C ARG A 339 -0.79 10.24 8.20
N PRO A 340 0.40 10.86 8.32
CA PRO A 340 1.67 10.15 8.22
C PRO A 340 1.91 9.28 9.46
N PRO A 341 2.19 7.97 9.29
CA PRO A 341 2.38 7.08 10.44
C PRO A 341 3.77 7.17 11.05
N LEU A 342 3.89 6.69 12.28
CA LEU A 342 5.18 6.40 12.91
C LEU A 342 5.76 5.09 12.40
N GLU A 343 7.07 4.93 12.54
CA GLU A 343 7.76 3.72 12.12
C GLU A 343 7.23 2.47 12.85
N TYR A 344 6.99 2.55 14.16
CA TYR A 344 6.41 1.43 14.91
C TYR A 344 4.95 1.17 14.55
N GLU A 345 4.17 2.20 14.18
CA GLU A 345 2.79 2.01 13.72
C GLU A 345 2.81 1.22 12.41
N PHE A 346 3.68 1.62 11.48
CA PHE A 346 3.82 0.96 10.19
C PHE A 346 4.30 -0.50 10.31
N LYS A 347 5.13 -0.81 11.31
CA LYS A 347 5.51 -2.20 11.60
C LYS A 347 4.33 -3.06 12.05
N ALA A 348 3.33 -2.47 12.71
CA ALA A 348 2.12 -3.15 13.14
C ALA A 348 1.04 -3.25 12.04
N TYR A 349 1.23 -2.62 10.88
CA TYR A 349 0.26 -2.58 9.78
C TYR A 349 0.13 -3.92 9.07
N ASP A 350 -1.11 -4.31 8.80
CA ASP A 350 -1.40 -5.31 7.78
C ASP A 350 -0.97 -4.80 6.40
N VAL A 351 -0.74 -5.73 5.49
CA VAL A 351 -0.23 -5.41 4.15
C VAL A 351 -1.15 -4.41 3.43
N TRP A 352 -2.46 -4.59 3.56
CA TRP A 352 -3.44 -3.67 2.97
C TRP A 352 -3.46 -2.29 3.65
N HIS A 353 -3.07 -2.17 4.93
CA HIS A 353 -2.94 -0.87 5.60
C HIS A 353 -1.78 -0.06 5.04
N ARG A 354 -0.67 -0.72 4.68
CA ARG A 354 0.54 -0.06 4.13
C ARG A 354 0.25 0.73 2.86
N ARG A 355 -0.78 0.35 2.10
CA ARG A 355 -1.26 1.05 0.89
C ARG A 355 -1.49 2.55 1.12
N ARG A 356 -1.95 2.97 2.30
CA ARG A 356 -2.17 4.40 2.61
C ARG A 356 -0.89 5.25 2.55
N VAL A 357 0.28 4.63 2.72
CA VAL A 357 1.60 5.28 2.69
C VAL A 357 2.19 5.25 1.27
N LEU A 358 1.76 4.29 0.46
CA LEU A 358 2.31 4.06 -0.87
C LEU A 358 1.55 4.84 -1.94
N GLU A 359 0.21 4.85 -1.87
CA GLU A 359 -0.65 5.36 -2.95
C GLU A 359 -0.70 6.89 -3.03
N ILE A 360 -0.59 7.58 -1.90
CA ILE A 360 -0.80 9.03 -1.85
C ILE A 360 0.08 9.69 -0.78
N LYS A 361 0.45 10.94 -1.05
CA LYS A 361 1.24 11.76 -0.13
C LYS A 361 0.45 12.04 1.16
N PRO A 362 1.09 11.99 2.34
CA PRO A 362 0.42 12.33 3.59
C PRO A 362 -0.01 13.80 3.61
N GLY A 363 -1.03 14.10 4.42
CA GLY A 363 -1.58 15.45 4.53
C GLY A 363 -1.72 15.96 5.95
N VAL A 364 -1.89 17.28 6.07
CA VAL A 364 -2.23 17.97 7.32
C VAL A 364 -3.65 17.57 7.75
N THR A 365 -4.58 17.62 6.80
CA THR A 365 -5.96 17.12 6.96
C THR A 365 -6.26 16.00 5.97
N GLY A 366 -7.37 15.29 6.14
CA GLY A 366 -7.70 14.12 5.34
C GLY A 366 -9.15 13.72 5.49
N LEU A 367 -9.61 12.83 4.60
CA LEU A 367 -11.00 12.40 4.58
C LEU A 367 -11.44 11.75 5.89
N TRP A 368 -10.57 10.94 6.51
CA TRP A 368 -10.87 10.33 7.80
C TRP A 368 -11.01 11.38 8.92
N GLN A 369 -10.20 12.44 8.90
CA GLN A 369 -10.28 13.54 9.88
C GLN A 369 -11.60 14.31 9.76
N VAL A 370 -12.27 14.27 8.61
CA VAL A 370 -13.55 14.96 8.42
C VAL A 370 -14.74 14.02 8.60
N GLU A 371 -14.64 12.76 8.14
CA GLU A 371 -15.77 11.80 8.14
C GLU A 371 -15.76 10.81 9.34
N GLY A 372 -14.61 10.48 9.93
CA GLY A 372 -14.44 9.28 10.78
C GLY A 372 -14.32 9.51 12.29
N ARG A 373 -14.26 10.75 12.78
CA ARG A 373 -13.70 11.11 14.10
C ARG A 373 -14.31 10.44 15.36
N SER A 374 -15.50 9.84 15.32
CA SER A 374 -16.19 9.43 16.56
C SER A 374 -16.52 7.94 16.70
N ARG A 375 -16.37 7.08 15.68
CA ARG A 375 -16.94 5.70 15.72
C ARG A 375 -16.19 4.60 14.97
N THR A 376 -14.98 4.85 14.49
CA THR A 376 -14.32 3.94 13.54
C THR A 376 -13.17 3.18 14.19
N ASN A 377 -13.11 1.87 13.95
CA ASN A 377 -11.91 1.06 14.22
C ASN A 377 -10.74 1.54 13.33
N PHE A 378 -9.52 1.05 13.59
CA PHE A 378 -8.36 1.41 12.79
C PHE A 378 -8.57 1.08 11.30
N ASP A 379 -9.19 -0.06 11.00
CA ASP A 379 -9.47 -0.48 9.63
C ASP A 379 -10.36 0.51 8.86
N ASP A 380 -11.40 1.04 9.51
CA ASP A 380 -12.33 1.99 8.93
C ASP A 380 -11.66 3.34 8.66
N MET A 381 -10.74 3.76 9.53
CA MET A 381 -9.87 4.90 9.27
C MET A 381 -9.04 4.68 8.00
N VAL A 382 -8.38 3.53 7.89
CA VAL A 382 -7.58 3.18 6.70
C VAL A 382 -8.48 3.08 5.47
N ARG A 383 -9.70 2.54 5.58
CA ARG A 383 -10.66 2.46 4.47
C ARG A 383 -11.05 3.85 3.96
N LEU A 384 -11.20 4.83 4.84
CA LEU A 384 -11.43 6.23 4.46
C LEU A 384 -10.21 6.83 3.75
N ASP A 385 -9.00 6.55 4.22
CA ASP A 385 -7.76 6.99 3.56
C ASP A 385 -7.60 6.37 2.16
N LEU A 386 -7.89 5.08 2.00
CA LEU A 386 -7.87 4.40 0.69
C LEU A 386 -9.07 4.78 -0.21
N LYS A 387 -10.19 5.20 0.38
CA LYS A 387 -11.31 5.80 -0.37
C LYS A 387 -10.90 7.15 -0.94
N TYR A 388 -10.19 7.96 -0.15
CA TYR A 388 -9.63 9.23 -0.61
C TYR A 388 -8.62 9.02 -1.74
N ALA A 389 -7.64 8.13 -1.57
CA ALA A 389 -6.65 7.84 -2.61
C ALA A 389 -7.28 7.44 -3.96
N ARG A 390 -8.33 6.60 -3.92
CA ARG A 390 -9.03 6.12 -5.13
C ARG A 390 -9.94 7.16 -5.78
N LYS A 391 -10.62 7.99 -4.99
CA LYS A 391 -11.58 9.00 -5.48
C LYS A 391 -10.96 10.39 -5.55
N TRP A 392 -9.63 10.47 -5.49
CA TRP A 392 -8.93 11.73 -5.39
C TRP A 392 -9.24 12.60 -6.62
N THR A 393 -9.68 13.81 -6.32
CA THR A 393 -9.92 14.89 -7.28
C THR A 393 -9.63 16.21 -6.57
N ILE A 394 -9.27 17.25 -7.33
CA ILE A 394 -9.06 18.59 -6.78
C ILE A 394 -10.31 19.08 -6.03
N TRP A 395 -11.50 18.76 -6.56
CA TRP A 395 -12.76 19.10 -5.90
C TRP A 395 -12.94 18.40 -4.54
N LEU A 396 -12.51 17.14 -4.42
CA LEU A 396 -12.54 16.43 -3.14
C LEU A 396 -11.60 17.10 -2.12
N ASP A 397 -10.42 17.57 -2.55
CA ASP A 397 -9.50 18.29 -1.67
C ASP A 397 -10.13 19.58 -1.15
N LEU A 398 -10.70 20.39 -2.04
CA LEU A 398 -11.40 21.63 -1.67
C LEU A 398 -12.53 21.34 -0.67
N LYS A 399 -13.34 20.31 -0.95
CA LYS A 399 -14.43 19.89 -0.06
C LYS A 399 -13.92 19.48 1.33
N ILE A 400 -12.80 18.76 1.40
CA ILE A 400 -12.18 18.39 2.68
C ILE A 400 -11.68 19.65 3.39
N LEU A 401 -10.91 20.52 2.71
CA LEU A 401 -10.39 21.76 3.28
C LEU A 401 -11.49 22.67 3.85
N PHE A 402 -12.61 22.83 3.15
CA PHE A 402 -13.74 23.62 3.65
C PHE A 402 -14.44 22.99 4.85
N ARG A 403 -14.45 21.66 4.95
CA ARG A 403 -15.05 20.95 6.09
C ARG A 403 -14.14 20.86 7.30
N THR A 404 -12.82 20.96 7.12
CA THR A 404 -11.83 20.82 8.20
C THR A 404 -12.04 21.82 9.34
N PRO A 405 -12.24 23.14 9.13
CA PRO A 405 -12.47 24.09 10.22
C PRO A 405 -13.69 23.73 11.05
N ALA A 406 -14.82 23.41 10.41
CA ALA A 406 -16.05 23.02 11.10
C ALA A 406 -15.83 21.73 11.92
N ALA A 407 -15.13 20.74 11.36
CA ALA A 407 -14.80 19.50 12.04
C ALA A 407 -13.83 19.69 13.22
N VAL A 408 -12.96 20.70 13.18
CA VAL A 408 -12.05 21.06 14.29
C VAL A 408 -12.81 21.80 15.40
N VAL A 409 -13.68 22.73 15.04
CA VAL A 409 -14.46 23.54 16.00
C VAL A 409 -15.54 22.73 16.72
N SER A 410 -16.19 21.79 16.04
CA SER A 410 -17.25 20.96 16.65
C SER A 410 -16.74 20.06 17.77
N GLY A 411 -15.43 19.83 17.89
CA GLY A 411 -14.82 19.02 18.93
C GLY A 411 -15.21 17.52 18.90
N ASP A 412 -16.06 17.11 17.96
CA ASP A 412 -16.54 15.74 17.82
C ASP A 412 -15.38 14.82 17.44
N GLY A 413 -14.88 14.10 18.46
CA GLY A 413 -13.81 13.10 18.33
C GLY A 413 -12.39 13.63 18.53
N ALA A 414 -12.20 14.92 18.82
CA ALA A 414 -10.96 15.39 19.42
C ALA A 414 -11.11 15.27 20.94
N HIS A 415 -10.58 14.15 21.48
CA HIS A 415 -10.54 13.69 22.88
C HIS A 415 -11.47 12.54 23.22
#